data_AF-A0AAX6HX09-F1
#
_entry.id   AF-A0AAX6HX09-F1
#
_cell.length_a   1.000
_cell.length_b   1.000
_cell.length_c   1.000
_cell.angle_alpha   90.00
_cell.angle_beta   90.00
_cell.angle_gamma   90.00
#
_symmetry.space_group_name_H-M   'P 1'
#
loop_
_entity.id
_entity.type
_entity.pdbx_description
1 polymer ?
#
loop_
_entity_poly.entity_id
_entity_poly.type
_entity_poly.pdbx_seq_one_letter_code
_entity_poly.pdbx_strand_id
1 'polypeptide(L)'
;MFREQEEHKIHIDTNEWRCGLCKKSFRVEKFLDQHFDNRHSNLIDDSQGRCLADLCGALHCDLMDDTKKSKNKCNPGAMSRNRHLCESLADSCFPTNQGRSTSRLHELFLRQFCDAHTCNGGKKPFSRGGRKQSSVFYIALCILTVLLLPVFYLIVYLHQREMKTGIQDLKRISKSGRKSKPS
;
A
#
# COMPACT_ATOMS: atom_id res chain seq x y z
N MET A 1 19.56 6.27 12.91
CA MET A 1 20.94 5.78 12.90
C MET A 1 21.85 6.72 12.11
N PHE A 2 21.56 7.03 10.83
CA PHE A 2 22.39 7.98 10.06
C PHE A 2 21.87 9.43 10.04
N ARG A 3 20.80 9.74 10.78
CA ARG A 3 20.13 11.04 10.66
C ARG A 3 21.06 12.21 10.98
N GLU A 4 21.82 12.11 12.07
CA GLU A 4 22.76 13.17 12.46
C GLU A 4 23.94 13.28 11.50
N GLN A 5 24.45 12.15 10.99
CA GLN A 5 25.52 12.17 9.98
C GLN A 5 25.06 12.84 8.69
N GLU A 6 23.85 12.55 8.22
CA GLU A 6 23.26 13.13 7.02
C GLU A 6 22.90 14.62 7.20
N GLU A 7 22.46 15.04 8.40
CA GLU A 7 22.20 16.45 8.71
C GLU A 7 23.48 17.31 8.62
N HIS A 8 24.64 16.73 8.91
CA HIS A 8 25.93 17.43 8.82
C HIS A 8 26.59 17.31 7.44
N LYS A 9 25.90 16.74 6.45
CA LYS A 9 26.40 16.56 5.11
C LYS A 9 25.92 17.70 4.22
N ILE A 10 26.82 18.65 3.94
CA ILE A 10 26.46 19.87 3.21
C ILE A 10 26.94 19.73 1.76
N HIS A 11 26.01 19.61 0.81
CA HIS A 11 26.33 19.66 -0.62
C HIS A 11 26.30 21.11 -1.10
N ILE A 12 27.44 21.63 -1.55
CA ILE A 12 27.59 23.04 -1.94
C ILE A 12 27.57 23.20 -3.45
N ASP A 13 28.27 22.33 -4.17
CA ASP A 13 28.35 22.33 -5.63
C ASP A 13 28.53 20.89 -6.13
N THR A 14 28.35 20.66 -7.43
CA THR A 14 28.37 19.35 -8.11
C THR A 14 29.56 18.46 -7.72
N ASN A 15 30.72 19.08 -7.39
CA ASN A 15 31.94 18.41 -6.95
C ASN A 15 32.45 18.90 -5.58
N GLU A 16 31.62 19.53 -4.74
CA GLU A 16 32.03 20.03 -3.42
C GLU A 16 31.04 19.61 -2.32
N TRP A 17 31.52 18.73 -1.46
CA TRP A 17 30.86 18.25 -0.25
C TRP A 17 31.56 18.79 0.98
N ARG A 18 30.85 19.34 1.95
CA ARG A 18 31.44 19.91 3.16
C ARG A 18 30.91 19.23 4.42
N CYS A 19 31.83 18.91 5.32
CA CYS A 19 31.51 18.43 6.66
C CYS A 19 30.96 19.58 7.51
N GLY A 20 29.74 19.43 8.05
CA GLY A 20 29.10 20.41 8.93
C GLY A 20 29.78 20.56 10.30
N LEU A 21 30.54 19.56 10.75
CA LEU A 21 31.20 19.56 12.06
C LEU A 21 32.53 20.35 12.04
N CYS A 22 33.40 20.06 11.07
CA CYS A 22 34.74 20.65 10.99
C CYS A 22 34.95 21.59 9.79
N LYS A 23 33.90 21.79 8.96
CA LYS A 23 33.89 22.66 7.77
C LYS A 23 34.88 22.29 6.66
N LYS A 24 35.46 21.08 6.68
CA LYS A 24 36.33 20.58 5.62
C LYS A 24 35.52 20.22 4.37
N SER A 25 36.01 20.63 3.20
CA SER A 25 35.43 20.27 1.91
C SER A 25 36.15 19.07 1.28
N PHE A 26 35.37 18.29 0.52
CA PHE A 26 35.75 17.07 -0.14
C PHE A 26 35.17 17.08 -1.55
N ARG A 27 35.87 16.44 -2.49
CA ARG A 27 35.46 16.43 -3.89
C ARG A 27 34.32 15.46 -4.20
N VAL A 28 34.20 14.40 -3.39
CA VAL A 28 33.22 13.33 -3.57
C VAL A 28 32.67 12.94 -2.21
N GLU A 29 31.37 12.66 -2.18
CA GLU A 29 30.60 12.20 -1.02
C GLU A 29 31.29 11.07 -0.25
N LYS A 30 31.79 10.05 -0.96
CA LYS A 30 32.48 8.90 -0.37
C LYS A 30 33.64 9.29 0.55
N PHE A 31 34.40 10.33 0.21
CA PHE A 31 35.51 10.80 1.04
C PHE A 31 35.04 11.60 2.25
N LEU A 32 33.87 12.25 2.14
CA LEU A 32 33.22 12.90 3.27
C LEU A 32 32.66 11.85 4.25
N ASP A 33 32.01 10.80 3.76
CA ASP A 33 31.50 9.70 4.58
C ASP A 33 32.66 8.98 5.31
N GLN A 34 33.73 8.63 4.58
CA GLN A 34 34.94 8.05 5.17
C GLN A 34 35.61 9.02 6.18
N HIS A 35 35.51 10.33 5.96
CA HIS A 35 36.02 11.32 6.90
C HIS A 35 35.20 11.34 8.20
N PHE A 36 33.88 11.23 8.11
CA PHE A 36 33.01 11.11 9.27
C PHE A 36 33.36 9.88 10.10
N ASP A 37 33.53 8.72 9.47
CA ASP A 37 33.89 7.47 10.16
C ASP A 37 35.25 7.54 10.87
N ASN A 38 36.25 8.21 10.27
CA ASN A 38 37.61 8.23 10.82
C ASN A 38 37.87 9.35 11.83
N ARG A 39 37.18 10.49 11.70
CA ARG A 39 37.49 11.72 12.46
C ARG A 39 36.37 12.18 13.36
N HIS A 40 35.14 11.79 13.04
CA HIS A 40 33.95 12.16 13.78
C HIS A 40 33.19 10.92 14.30
N SER A 41 33.82 9.74 14.32
CA SER A 41 33.26 8.53 14.93
C SER A 41 32.71 8.81 16.32
N ASN A 42 33.49 9.47 17.18
CA ASN A 42 33.09 9.73 18.58
C ASN A 42 31.97 10.79 18.75
N LEU A 43 31.70 11.63 17.73
CA LEU A 43 30.59 12.60 17.77
C LEU A 43 29.32 12.05 17.10
N ILE A 44 29.47 11.03 16.25
CA ILE A 44 28.38 10.36 15.53
C ILE A 44 27.98 9.06 16.24
N ASP A 45 28.86 8.53 17.09
CA ASP A 45 28.61 7.44 18.00
C ASP A 45 27.89 7.97 19.24
N ASP A 46 26.62 8.36 19.04
CA ASP A 46 25.64 8.34 20.13
C ASP A 46 25.37 6.87 20.49
N SER A 47 26.37 6.21 21.08
CA SER A 47 26.45 5.00 21.92
C SER A 47 25.46 3.83 21.78
N GLN A 48 24.58 3.81 20.79
CA GLN A 48 23.56 2.81 20.53
C GLN A 48 23.27 2.74 19.04
N GLY A 49 24.33 2.56 18.25
CA GLY A 49 24.17 1.99 16.92
C GLY A 49 23.55 0.59 16.99
N ARG A 50 22.23 0.49 17.21
CA ARG A 50 21.49 -0.78 17.18
C ARG A 50 21.42 -1.25 15.74
N CYS A 51 22.02 -2.40 15.46
CA CYS A 51 21.87 -3.03 14.16
C CYS A 51 20.39 -3.35 13.94
N LEU A 52 19.79 -2.86 12.85
CA LEU A 52 18.38 -3.14 12.54
C LEU A 52 18.11 -4.64 12.36
N ALA A 53 19.16 -5.43 12.04
CA ALA A 53 19.07 -6.88 11.98
C ALA A 53 18.72 -7.50 13.35
N ASP A 54 19.14 -6.89 14.46
CA ASP A 54 18.83 -7.37 15.82
C ASP A 54 17.34 -7.21 16.16
N LEU A 55 16.68 -6.22 15.55
CA LEU A 55 15.25 -6.00 15.68
C LEU A 55 14.44 -6.88 14.72
N CYS A 56 15.09 -7.54 13.78
CA CYS A 56 14.39 -8.21 12.69
C CYS A 56 13.50 -9.37 13.16
N GLY A 57 13.94 -10.06 14.21
CA GLY A 57 13.14 -11.11 14.86
C GLY A 57 11.86 -10.58 15.52
N ALA A 58 11.86 -9.33 15.99
CA ALA A 58 10.71 -8.66 16.60
C ALA A 58 9.80 -7.95 15.58
N LEU A 59 10.35 -7.57 14.42
CA LEU A 59 9.64 -6.83 13.36
C LEU A 59 9.22 -7.71 12.18
N HIS A 60 9.41 -9.03 12.27
CA HIS A 60 8.99 -9.99 11.25
C HIS A 60 9.57 -9.73 9.84
N CYS A 61 10.82 -9.24 9.69
CA CYS A 61 11.33 -8.96 8.33
C CYS A 61 11.55 -10.21 7.47
N ASP A 62 11.64 -11.41 8.08
CA ASP A 62 11.62 -12.68 7.35
C ASP A 62 10.34 -12.89 6.53
N LEU A 63 9.27 -12.11 6.76
CA LEU A 63 8.05 -12.12 5.93
C LEU A 63 8.07 -11.14 4.76
N MET A 64 8.96 -10.16 4.76
CA MET A 64 9.13 -9.22 3.64
C MET A 64 10.13 -9.76 2.62
N ASP A 65 11.05 -10.61 3.07
CA ASP A 65 11.94 -11.38 2.20
C ASP A 65 11.27 -12.70 1.78
N ASP A 66 10.63 -12.70 0.60
CA ASP A 66 10.06 -13.90 -0.04
C ASP A 66 11.08 -15.04 -0.26
N THR A 67 12.37 -14.79 0.01
CA THR A 67 13.49 -15.71 -0.17
C THR A 67 13.67 -16.70 1.00
N LYS A 68 13.15 -16.40 2.20
CA LYS A 68 13.33 -17.26 3.38
C LYS A 68 12.12 -18.15 3.61
N LYS A 69 12.31 -19.47 3.43
CA LYS A 69 11.31 -20.47 3.83
C LYS A 69 11.02 -20.34 5.33
N SER A 70 9.76 -20.18 5.70
CA SER A 70 9.33 -20.14 7.10
C SER A 70 9.82 -21.40 7.81
N LYS A 71 10.50 -21.23 8.96
CA LYS A 71 10.90 -22.38 9.79
C LYS A 71 9.64 -23.10 10.26
N ASN A 72 9.47 -24.36 9.89
CA ASN A 72 8.27 -25.16 10.21
C ASN A 72 8.14 -25.51 11.70
N LYS A 73 9.19 -25.31 12.51
CA LYS A 73 9.20 -25.62 13.95
C LYS A 73 9.32 -24.34 14.75
N CYS A 74 8.29 -24.03 15.53
CA CYS A 74 8.29 -22.89 16.45
C CYS A 74 9.23 -23.15 17.63
N ASN A 75 10.05 -22.16 18.00
CA ASN A 75 10.81 -22.17 19.25
C ASN A 75 10.14 -21.20 20.26
N PRO A 76 9.52 -21.70 21.34
CA PRO A 76 8.79 -20.85 22.28
C PRO A 76 9.70 -19.84 23.00
N GLY A 77 10.96 -20.19 23.26
CA GLY A 77 11.93 -19.28 23.89
C GLY A 77 12.30 -18.11 22.97
N ALA A 78 12.50 -18.39 21.68
CA ALA A 78 12.76 -17.33 20.69
C ALA A 78 11.55 -16.42 20.49
N MET A 79 10.33 -16.99 20.49
CA MET A 79 9.10 -16.19 20.36
C MET A 79 8.88 -15.29 21.57
N SER A 80 9.09 -15.80 22.79
CA SER A 80 8.99 -14.99 24.02
C SER A 80 10.02 -13.85 24.02
N ARG A 81 11.28 -14.13 23.66
CA ARG A 81 12.32 -13.11 23.55
C ARG A 81 11.95 -12.02 22.53
N ASN A 82 11.50 -12.41 21.35
CA ASN A 82 11.12 -11.46 20.30
C ASN A 82 9.88 -10.65 20.69
N ARG A 83 8.93 -11.26 21.41
CA ARG A 83 7.77 -10.56 21.97
C ARG A 83 8.19 -9.44 22.92
N HIS A 84 9.03 -9.75 23.91
CA HIS A 84 9.51 -8.74 24.85
C HIS A 84 10.32 -7.62 24.17
N LEU A 85 11.11 -7.97 23.16
CA LEU A 85 11.82 -6.97 22.37
C LEU A 85 10.84 -6.06 21.60
N CYS A 86 9.78 -6.63 21.01
CA CYS A 86 8.73 -5.87 20.33
C CYS A 86 7.98 -4.93 21.28
N GLU A 87 7.61 -5.41 22.46
CA GLU A 87 6.93 -4.62 23.50
C GLU A 87 7.81 -3.44 23.95
N SER A 88 9.10 -3.68 24.21
CA SER A 88 10.07 -2.62 24.55
C SER A 88 10.23 -1.56 23.44
N LEU A 89 10.15 -1.97 22.18
CA LEU A 89 10.13 -1.05 21.04
C LEU A 89 8.82 -0.22 21.00
N ALA A 90 7.69 -0.83 21.33
CA ALA A 90 6.41 -0.14 21.39
C ALA A 90 6.39 0.92 22.50
N ASP A 91 6.95 0.61 23.66
CA ASP A 91 7.06 1.53 24.80
C ASP A 91 7.99 2.71 24.50
N SER A 92 9.13 2.46 23.85
CA SER A 92 10.10 3.51 23.52
C SER A 92 9.62 4.42 22.39
N CYS A 93 8.99 3.88 21.36
CA CYS A 93 8.49 4.67 20.21
C CYS A 93 7.14 5.35 20.48
N PHE A 94 6.26 4.72 21.27
CA PHE A 94 4.90 5.18 21.52
C PHE A 94 4.57 5.13 23.02
N PRO A 95 5.13 6.04 23.83
CA PRO A 95 4.86 6.05 25.25
C PRO A 95 3.40 6.42 25.54
N THR A 96 2.73 5.63 26.37
CA THR A 96 1.29 5.76 26.65
C THR A 96 0.91 7.05 27.38
N ASN A 97 1.88 7.75 27.97
CA ASN A 97 1.71 8.98 28.74
C ASN A 97 1.76 10.28 27.89
N GLN A 98 2.16 10.23 26.62
CA GLN A 98 2.33 11.41 25.75
C GLN A 98 1.08 11.82 24.96
N GLY A 99 -0.08 11.23 25.25
CA GLY A 99 -1.38 11.65 24.71
C GLY A 99 -2.17 10.55 24.00
N ARG A 100 -3.46 10.82 23.76
CA ARG A 100 -4.45 9.83 23.30
C ARG A 100 -4.12 9.21 21.93
N SER A 101 -3.50 9.97 21.04
CA SER A 101 -3.03 9.48 19.73
C SER A 101 -1.87 8.49 19.88
N THR A 102 -0.90 8.81 20.75
CA THR A 102 0.26 7.96 21.02
C THR A 102 -0.15 6.67 21.71
N SER A 103 -1.05 6.72 22.71
CA SER A 103 -1.59 5.51 23.34
C SER A 103 -2.34 4.63 22.34
N ARG A 104 -3.08 5.23 21.39
CA ARG A 104 -3.76 4.49 20.32
C ARG A 104 -2.76 3.82 19.36
N LEU A 105 -1.70 4.51 18.98
CA LEU A 105 -0.64 3.94 18.14
C LEU A 105 0.09 2.81 18.86
N HIS A 106 0.36 2.96 20.16
CA HIS A 106 0.93 1.94 21.00
C HIS A 106 0.08 0.66 21.00
N GLU A 107 -1.23 0.76 21.24
CA GLU A 107 -2.15 -0.40 21.21
C GLU A 107 -2.20 -1.06 19.83
N LEU A 108 -2.26 -0.26 18.76
CA LEU A 108 -2.27 -0.76 17.38
C LEU A 108 -0.97 -1.51 17.07
N PHE A 109 0.17 -0.97 17.49
CA PHE A 109 1.47 -1.58 17.27
C PHE A 109 1.58 -2.93 17.99
N LEU A 110 1.19 -3.00 19.27
CA LEU A 110 1.20 -4.26 20.03
C LEU A 110 0.34 -5.34 19.37
N ARG A 111 -0.91 -5.00 19.01
CA ARG A 111 -1.84 -5.96 18.40
C ARG A 111 -1.40 -6.44 17.03
N GLN A 112 -0.78 -5.57 16.24
CA GLN A 112 -0.43 -5.90 14.87
C GLN A 112 0.93 -6.61 14.76
N PHE A 113 1.89 -6.25 15.60
CA PHE A 113 3.27 -6.76 15.49
C PHE A 113 3.65 -7.71 16.63
N CYS A 114 3.35 -7.34 17.88
CA CYS A 114 3.85 -8.07 19.04
C CYS A 114 3.03 -9.32 19.35
N ASP A 115 1.71 -9.29 19.22
CA ASP A 115 0.82 -10.45 19.44
C ASP A 115 1.03 -11.59 18.44
N ALA A 116 1.65 -11.30 17.29
CA ALA A 116 2.06 -12.31 16.32
C ALA A 116 3.15 -13.25 16.86
N HIS A 117 3.84 -12.88 17.94
CA HIS A 117 4.88 -13.69 18.58
C HIS A 117 4.27 -14.78 19.48
N THR A 118 3.50 -15.70 18.90
CA THR A 118 3.01 -16.91 19.56
C THR A 118 3.29 -18.16 18.75
N CYS A 119 3.45 -19.31 19.41
CA CYS A 119 3.56 -20.60 18.73
C CYS A 119 2.20 -21.22 18.37
N ASN A 120 1.09 -20.59 18.77
CA ASN A 120 -0.24 -21.10 18.48
C ASN A 120 -0.62 -20.66 17.05
N GLY A 121 -0.78 -21.64 16.16
CA GLY A 121 -0.83 -21.43 14.71
C GLY A 121 -2.02 -20.60 14.24
N GLY A 122 -1.82 -19.30 14.07
CA GLY A 122 -2.71 -18.42 13.31
C GLY A 122 -1.94 -17.21 12.79
N LYS A 123 -1.70 -17.13 11.48
CA LYS A 123 -1.00 -16.00 10.84
C LYS A 123 -1.68 -14.68 11.19
N LYS A 124 -1.00 -13.75 11.86
CA LYS A 124 -1.30 -12.30 11.78
C LYS A 124 -0.05 -11.41 11.97
N PRO A 125 0.89 -11.36 11.02
CA PRO A 125 1.98 -10.39 11.10
C PRO A 125 1.58 -9.04 10.48
N PHE A 126 0.63 -9.05 9.54
CA PHE A 126 0.02 -7.85 8.99
C PHE A 126 -1.40 -8.23 8.57
N SER A 127 -2.43 -7.67 9.21
CA SER A 127 -3.69 -7.44 8.50
C SER A 127 -3.32 -6.54 7.34
N ARG A 128 -3.02 -7.13 6.18
CA ARG A 128 -2.74 -6.45 4.91
C ARG A 128 -3.75 -5.32 4.85
N GLY A 129 -3.32 -4.08 5.09
CA GLY A 129 -4.21 -2.93 5.21
C GLY A 129 -5.15 -3.02 4.04
N GLY A 130 -6.44 -3.24 4.34
CA GLY A 130 -7.34 -3.97 3.45
C GLY A 130 -7.11 -3.50 2.03
N ARG A 131 -6.52 -4.36 1.16
CA ARG A 131 -6.83 -4.24 -0.26
C ARG A 131 -8.34 -4.32 -0.24
N LYS A 132 -9.04 -3.18 -0.42
CA LYS A 132 -10.48 -3.14 -0.60
C LYS A 132 -10.72 -4.25 -1.61
N GLN A 133 -11.20 -5.38 -1.13
CA GLN A 133 -11.55 -6.50 -1.98
C GLN A 133 -12.72 -5.91 -2.73
N SER A 134 -12.46 -5.41 -3.95
CA SER A 134 -13.46 -4.78 -4.80
C SER A 134 -14.66 -5.68 -4.71
N SER A 135 -15.71 -5.20 -4.03
CA SER A 135 -16.79 -6.05 -3.55
C SER A 135 -17.21 -6.92 -4.71
N VAL A 136 -17.18 -8.25 -4.56
CA VAL A 136 -17.51 -9.17 -5.66
C VAL A 136 -18.87 -8.80 -6.25
N PHE A 137 -19.76 -8.28 -5.41
CA PHE A 137 -21.04 -7.68 -5.81
C PHE A 137 -20.90 -6.46 -6.74
N TYR A 138 -19.95 -5.55 -6.49
CA TYR A 138 -19.67 -4.42 -7.37
C TYR A 138 -19.18 -4.88 -8.76
N ILE A 139 -18.28 -5.87 -8.81
CA ILE A 139 -17.81 -6.43 -10.08
C ILE A 139 -18.97 -7.12 -10.82
N ALA A 140 -19.79 -7.91 -10.12
CA ALA A 140 -20.97 -8.56 -10.70
C ALA A 140 -21.99 -7.53 -11.24
N LEU A 141 -22.24 -6.44 -10.52
CA LEU A 141 -23.11 -5.35 -10.96
C LEU A 141 -22.56 -4.63 -12.20
N CYS A 142 -21.24 -4.42 -12.28
CA CYS A 142 -20.60 -3.86 -13.47
C CYS A 142 -20.76 -4.78 -14.68
N ILE A 143 -20.56 -6.09 -14.52
CA ILE A 143 -20.73 -7.06 -15.61
C ILE A 143 -22.20 -7.11 -16.07
N LEU A 144 -23.14 -7.16 -15.12
CA LEU A 144 -24.58 -7.17 -15.42
C LEU A 144 -25.00 -5.93 -16.22
N THR A 145 -24.56 -4.74 -15.81
CA THR A 145 -24.91 -3.49 -16.49
C THR A 145 -24.35 -3.43 -17.90
N VAL A 146 -23.10 -3.87 -18.12
CA VAL A 146 -22.48 -3.94 -19.46
C VAL A 146 -23.20 -4.92 -20.38
N LEU A 147 -23.80 -6.00 -19.86
CA LEU A 147 -24.59 -6.94 -20.65
C LEU A 147 -26.01 -6.43 -20.95
N LEU A 148 -26.67 -5.77 -20.00
CA LEU A 148 -28.05 -5.30 -20.17
C LEU A 148 -28.16 -4.06 -21.07
N LEU A 149 -27.17 -3.16 -21.04
CA LEU A 149 -27.12 -1.96 -21.88
C LEU A 149 -27.28 -2.24 -23.39
N PRO A 150 -26.48 -3.11 -24.03
CA PRO A 150 -26.60 -3.39 -25.46
C PRO A 150 -27.92 -4.10 -25.80
N VAL A 151 -28.42 -4.97 -24.92
CA VAL A 151 -29.73 -5.63 -25.11
C VAL A 151 -30.86 -4.59 -25.10
N PHE A 152 -30.83 -3.65 -24.16
CA PHE A 152 -31.78 -2.55 -24.12
C PHE A 152 -31.76 -1.71 -25.41
N TYR A 153 -30.58 -1.32 -25.88
CA TYR A 153 -30.47 -0.56 -27.13
C TYR A 153 -30.89 -1.37 -28.36
N LEU A 154 -30.66 -2.69 -28.39
CA LEU A 154 -31.17 -3.57 -29.45
C LEU A 154 -32.70 -3.61 -29.46
N ILE A 155 -33.35 -3.72 -28.31
CA ILE A 155 -34.81 -3.71 -28.20
C ILE A 155 -35.36 -2.36 -28.68
N VAL A 156 -34.76 -1.25 -28.27
CA VAL A 156 -35.16 0.09 -28.73
C VAL A 156 -34.96 0.23 -30.25
N TYR A 157 -33.86 -0.27 -30.78
CA TYR A 157 -33.58 -0.26 -32.22
C TYR A 157 -34.60 -1.09 -33.00
N LEU A 158 -34.93 -2.30 -32.53
CA LEU A 158 -35.94 -3.16 -33.15
C LEU A 158 -37.33 -2.52 -33.09
N HIS A 159 -37.71 -1.94 -31.96
CA HIS A 159 -38.99 -1.24 -31.79
C HIS A 159 -39.08 -0.01 -32.71
N GLN A 160 -38.02 0.81 -32.80
CA GLN A 160 -37.98 1.93 -33.74
C GLN A 160 -38.04 1.46 -35.20
N ARG A 161 -37.38 0.34 -35.51
CA ARG A 161 -37.43 -0.25 -36.85
C ARG A 161 -38.83 -0.75 -37.18
N GLU A 162 -39.49 -1.50 -36.29
CA GLU A 162 -40.87 -1.94 -36.49
C GLU A 162 -41.82 -0.76 -36.65
N MET A 163 -41.70 0.27 -35.81
CA MET A 163 -42.52 1.48 -35.94
C MET A 163 -42.30 2.18 -37.29
N LYS A 164 -41.05 2.27 -37.78
CA LYS A 164 -40.75 2.79 -39.12
C LYS A 164 -41.32 1.90 -40.24
N THR A 165 -41.29 0.59 -40.07
CA THR A 165 -41.77 -0.38 -41.07
C THR A 165 -43.30 -0.40 -41.12
N GLY A 166 -43.97 -0.37 -39.96
CA GLY A 166 -45.43 -0.27 -39.84
C GLY A 166 -45.99 1.05 -40.40
N ILE A 167 -45.28 2.17 -40.23
CA ILE A 167 -45.65 3.44 -40.88
C ILE A 167 -45.51 3.35 -42.42
N GLN A 168 -44.53 2.61 -42.94
CA GLN A 168 -44.38 2.38 -44.39
C GLN A 168 -45.46 1.46 -44.95
N ASP A 169 -45.84 0.41 -44.23
CA ASP A 169 -46.92 -0.50 -44.64
C ASP A 169 -48.29 0.17 -44.61
N LEU A 170 -48.57 1.04 -43.63
CA LEU A 170 -49.79 1.86 -43.60
C LEU A 170 -49.84 2.89 -44.75
N LYS A 171 -48.67 3.35 -45.25
CA LYS A 171 -48.58 4.32 -46.35
C LYS A 171 -48.82 3.69 -47.73
N ARG A 172 -48.87 2.36 -47.85
CA ARG A 172 -49.03 1.63 -49.14
C ARG A 172 -50.49 1.29 -49.49
N ILE A 173 -51.48 1.88 -48.82
CA ILE A 173 -52.90 1.78 -49.23
C ILE A 173 -53.44 3.17 -49.59
N SER A 174 -53.01 3.74 -50.71
CA SER A 174 -53.75 4.83 -51.35
C SER A 174 -54.86 4.21 -52.21
N LYS A 175 -56.13 4.43 -51.83
CA LYS A 175 -57.31 3.96 -52.57
C LYS A 175 -57.30 4.51 -54.01
N SER A 176 -57.05 3.65 -54.99
CA SER A 176 -57.34 3.90 -56.40
C SER A 176 -58.87 4.07 -56.58
N GLY A 177 -59.27 5.19 -57.18
CA GLY A 177 -60.64 5.69 -57.23
C GLY A 177 -61.68 4.76 -57.86
N ARG A 178 -62.86 4.74 -57.24
CA ARG A 178 -64.11 4.22 -57.82
C ARG A 178 -64.51 5.08 -59.01
N LYS A 179 -64.67 4.45 -60.19
CA LYS A 179 -65.33 5.04 -61.38
C LYS A 179 -66.82 5.27 -61.10
N SER A 180 -67.34 6.45 -61.45
CA SER A 180 -68.77 6.72 -61.60
C SER A 180 -69.23 6.44 -63.04
N LYS A 181 -70.47 5.96 -63.16
CA LYS A 181 -71.16 5.50 -64.39
C LYS A 181 -71.71 6.69 -65.18
N PRO A 182 -71.72 6.69 -66.52
CA PRO A 182 -72.35 7.76 -67.31
C PRO A 182 -73.86 7.54 -67.46
N SER A 183 -74.61 8.65 -67.59
CA SER A 183 -75.91 8.71 -68.27
C SER A 183 -75.70 9.06 -69.73
#